data_AF-A0A402SNE9-F1
#
_entry.id   AF-A0A402SNE9-F1
#
_cell.length_a   1.000
_cell.length_b   1.000
_cell.length_c   1.000
_cell.angle_alpha   90.00
_cell.angle_beta   90.00
_cell.angle_gamma   90.00
#
_symmetry.space_group_name_H-M   'P 1'
#
loop_
_entity.id
_entity.type
_entity.pdbx_description
1 polymer ?
#
loop_
_entity_poly.entity_id
_entity_poly.type
_entity_poly.pdbx_seq_one_letter_code
_entity_poly.pdbx_strand_id
1 'polypeptide(L)'
;MPLPLREYYPIGRAAELLDCTLDDLIHWAITKRISMYIKIDSAYGIIDEYPITELLGRTDFSDVLSGTTHKEKIIDLDEELEKDDCDLVEYCKRKSIIIYKAMEEYSLKHGGVDSLNEVYLKEAFSFLHYFIYGKMKNNLCKISGIGPYSTGISTYDDDDDDDECIYYDNEYLRSVISSEYDERAVNMQGFFILSDVFFEDNHFRNYFCATNSSDGINLVFMP
;
A
#
# COMPACT_ATOMS: atom_id res chain seq x y z
N MET A 1 23.63 19.04 -19.80
CA MET A 1 24.58 18.09 -19.18
C MET A 1 23.83 16.81 -18.88
N PRO A 2 24.37 15.60 -19.15
CA PRO A 2 23.71 14.38 -18.71
C PRO A 2 23.76 14.38 -17.19
N LEU A 3 22.59 14.46 -16.55
CA LEU A 3 22.46 14.30 -15.11
C LEU A 3 23.09 12.94 -14.75
N PRO A 4 23.91 12.85 -13.69
CA PRO A 4 24.28 11.55 -13.14
C PRO A 4 23.01 10.69 -12.99
N LEU A 5 23.05 9.41 -13.36
CA LEU A 5 21.91 8.49 -13.26
C LEU A 5 21.62 8.15 -11.79
N ARG A 6 21.26 9.15 -10.99
CA ARG A 6 20.57 8.94 -9.73
C ARG A 6 19.09 9.04 -10.02
N GLU A 7 18.35 8.02 -9.62
CA GLU A 7 16.89 8.02 -9.70
C GLU A 7 16.28 9.18 -8.89
N TYR A 8 17.01 9.67 -7.87
CA TYR A 8 16.55 10.75 -6.97
C TYR A 8 17.63 11.78 -6.68
N TYR A 9 17.19 13.04 -6.60
CA TYR A 9 17.99 14.19 -6.17
C TYR A 9 17.32 14.89 -5.00
N PRO A 10 18.06 15.30 -3.95
CA PRO A 10 17.55 16.25 -2.98
C PRO A 10 17.03 17.50 -3.71
N ILE A 11 15.88 18.04 -3.28
CA ILE A 11 15.18 19.11 -4.01
C ILE A 11 16.08 20.32 -4.34
N GLY A 12 16.95 20.72 -3.40
CA GLY A 12 17.93 21.80 -3.64
C GLY A 12 18.95 21.45 -4.73
N ARG A 13 19.44 20.22 -4.75
CA ARG A 13 20.36 19.76 -5.80
C ARG A 13 19.68 19.61 -7.15
N ALA A 14 18.42 19.19 -7.16
CA ALA A 14 17.62 19.14 -8.40
C ALA A 14 17.47 20.54 -9.00
N ALA A 15 17.17 21.55 -8.16
CA ALA A 15 17.04 22.94 -8.58
C ALA A 15 18.34 23.48 -9.20
N GLU A 16 19.48 23.24 -8.54
CA GLU A 16 20.81 23.59 -9.05
C GLU A 16 21.12 22.93 -10.41
N LEU A 17 20.77 21.65 -10.57
CA LEU A 17 21.08 20.89 -11.78
C LEU A 17 20.19 21.25 -12.97
N LEU A 18 18.96 21.67 -12.69
CA LEU A 18 17.97 22.09 -13.69
C LEU A 18 18.01 23.60 -13.97
N ASP A 19 18.91 24.33 -13.29
CA ASP A 19 19.04 25.79 -13.37
C ASP A 19 17.69 26.50 -13.14
N CYS A 20 16.97 26.07 -12.10
CA CYS A 20 15.67 26.60 -11.71
C CYS A 20 15.61 26.89 -10.21
N THR A 21 14.52 27.51 -9.77
CA THR A 21 14.26 27.75 -8.34
C THR A 21 13.59 26.54 -7.69
N LEU A 22 13.58 26.51 -6.35
CA LEU A 22 12.79 25.53 -5.60
C LEU A 22 11.29 25.69 -5.89
N ASP A 23 10.82 26.93 -6.05
CA ASP A 23 9.42 27.24 -6.35
C ASP A 23 9.01 26.68 -7.71
N ASP A 24 9.91 26.67 -8.70
CA ASP A 24 9.66 26.03 -10.00
C ASP A 24 9.44 24.52 -9.85
N LEU A 25 10.25 23.84 -9.03
CA LEU A 25 10.08 22.41 -8.76
C LEU A 25 8.79 22.11 -8.01
N ILE A 26 8.48 22.92 -6.99
CA ILE A 26 7.22 22.79 -6.25
C ILE A 26 6.03 23.02 -7.20
N HIS A 27 6.09 24.04 -8.06
CA HIS A 27 5.05 24.29 -9.05
C HIS A 27 4.91 23.15 -10.06
N TRP A 28 6.02 22.54 -10.51
CA TRP A 28 5.97 21.36 -11.37
C TRP A 28 5.38 20.14 -10.66
N ALA A 29 5.63 19.98 -9.36
CA ALA A 29 5.01 18.92 -8.55
C ALA A 29 3.50 19.15 -8.40
N ILE A 30 3.09 20.37 -8.07
CA ILE A 30 1.67 20.79 -8.01
C ILE A 30 0.95 20.51 -9.33
N THR A 31 1.61 20.80 -10.46
CA THR A 31 1.06 20.58 -11.81
C THR A 31 1.28 19.16 -12.35
N LYS A 32 1.68 18.21 -11.50
CA LYS A 32 1.90 16.79 -11.82
C LYS A 32 2.89 16.52 -12.95
N ARG A 33 3.83 17.43 -13.16
CA ARG A 33 4.91 17.28 -14.15
C ARG A 33 6.10 16.49 -13.60
N ILE A 34 6.27 16.52 -12.28
CA ILE A 34 7.26 15.73 -11.55
C ILE A 34 6.61 15.17 -10.27
N SER A 35 7.14 14.05 -9.77
CA SER A 35 6.78 13.52 -8.45
C SER A 35 7.79 13.98 -7.41
N MET A 36 7.32 14.40 -6.23
CA MET A 36 8.18 14.66 -5.08
C MET A 36 8.08 13.52 -4.08
N TYR A 37 9.23 13.15 -3.54
CA TYR A 37 9.36 12.05 -2.60
C TYR A 37 9.87 12.55 -1.26
N ILE A 38 9.37 11.96 -0.18
CA ILE A 38 9.91 12.12 1.17
C ILE A 38 10.65 10.84 1.57
N LYS A 39 11.85 11.01 2.14
CA LYS A 39 12.60 9.90 2.74
C LYS A 39 12.20 9.78 4.21
N ILE A 40 11.69 8.63 4.59
CA ILE A 40 11.34 8.26 5.96
C ILE A 40 12.35 7.21 6.44
N ASP A 41 13.18 7.56 7.42
CA ASP A 41 14.16 6.61 7.97
C ASP A 41 13.49 5.55 8.86
N SER A 42 12.49 5.96 9.64
CA SER A 42 11.54 5.11 10.36
C SER A 42 10.37 5.97 10.83
N ALA A 43 9.14 5.51 10.58
CA ALA A 43 7.94 6.10 11.13
C ALA A 43 6.97 5.02 11.59
N TYR A 44 6.25 5.30 12.67
CA TYR A 44 5.18 4.45 13.18
C TYR A 44 3.84 5.10 12.83
N GLY A 45 2.86 4.30 12.42
CA GLY A 45 1.55 4.78 12.05
C GLY A 45 0.47 3.73 12.25
N ILE A 46 -0.76 4.14 11.97
CA ILE A 46 -1.94 3.27 11.91
C ILE A 46 -2.46 3.36 10.49
N ILE A 47 -2.64 2.22 9.83
CA ILE A 47 -3.37 2.16 8.57
C ILE A 47 -4.86 2.20 8.90
N ASP A 48 -5.55 3.23 8.45
CA ASP A 48 -7.01 3.27 8.44
C ASP A 48 -7.51 2.14 7.54
N GLU A 49 -8.26 1.19 8.10
CA GLU A 49 -8.74 0.06 7.31
C GLU A 49 -9.80 0.54 6.34
N TYR A 50 -9.51 0.43 5.04
CA TYR A 50 -10.57 0.36 4.05
C TYR A 50 -11.30 -0.97 4.27
N PRO A 51 -12.61 -1.00 4.54
CA PRO A 51 -13.29 -2.26 4.78
C PRO A 51 -13.07 -3.19 3.60
N ILE A 52 -12.55 -4.41 3.84
CA ILE A 52 -12.29 -5.38 2.76
C ILE A 52 -13.57 -5.65 1.95
N THR A 53 -14.73 -5.61 2.61
CA THR A 53 -16.05 -5.68 2.00
C THR A 53 -16.31 -4.56 0.99
N GLU A 54 -15.86 -3.34 1.28
CA GLU A 54 -16.00 -2.18 0.39
C GLU A 54 -15.06 -2.29 -0.81
N LEU A 55 -13.81 -2.74 -0.60
CA LEU A 55 -12.86 -2.98 -1.70
C LEU A 55 -13.43 -4.02 -2.67
N LEU A 56 -13.87 -5.16 -2.13
CA LEU A 56 -14.42 -6.27 -2.91
C LEU A 56 -15.72 -5.90 -3.63
N GLY A 57 -16.52 -4.98 -3.07
CA GLY A 57 -17.78 -4.55 -3.65
C GLY A 57 -17.66 -3.44 -4.70
N ARG A 58 -16.60 -2.62 -4.66
CA ARG A 58 -16.44 -1.47 -5.57
C ARG A 58 -15.44 -1.69 -6.69
N THR A 59 -14.53 -2.65 -6.54
CA THR A 59 -13.45 -2.87 -7.50
C THR A 59 -13.90 -3.89 -8.55
N ASP A 60 -13.72 -3.56 -9.83
CA ASP A 60 -13.94 -4.51 -10.92
C ASP A 60 -12.67 -5.34 -11.16
N PHE A 61 -12.74 -6.64 -10.86
CA PHE A 61 -11.64 -7.59 -11.04
C PHE A 61 -11.79 -8.42 -12.34
N SER A 62 -12.71 -8.05 -13.24
CA SER A 62 -13.02 -8.86 -14.42
C SER A 62 -11.82 -9.11 -15.32
N ASP A 63 -10.93 -8.12 -15.50
CA ASP A 63 -9.72 -8.25 -16.32
C ASP A 63 -8.79 -9.38 -15.82
N VAL A 64 -8.57 -9.45 -14.50
CA VAL A 64 -7.67 -10.46 -13.89
C VAL A 64 -8.34 -11.81 -13.67
N LEU A 65 -9.67 -11.86 -13.63
CA LEU A 65 -10.44 -13.09 -13.43
C LEU A 65 -10.86 -13.76 -14.74
N SER A 66 -10.97 -13.01 -15.84
CA SER A 66 -11.48 -13.53 -17.12
C SER A 66 -10.63 -14.70 -17.64
N GLY A 67 -11.31 -15.82 -17.95
CA GLY A 67 -10.64 -17.02 -18.47
C GLY A 67 -9.74 -17.76 -17.48
N THR A 68 -9.86 -17.48 -16.16
CA THR A 68 -9.10 -18.16 -15.11
C THR A 68 -9.97 -19.13 -14.31
N THR A 69 -9.34 -20.15 -13.71
CA THR A 69 -9.99 -21.03 -12.73
C THR A 69 -10.36 -20.31 -11.43
N HIS A 70 -9.77 -19.14 -11.16
CA HIS A 70 -10.10 -18.32 -9.99
C HIS A 70 -11.51 -17.76 -10.05
N LYS A 71 -12.01 -17.46 -11.25
CA LYS A 71 -13.40 -17.04 -11.44
C LYS A 71 -14.39 -18.12 -11.00
N GLU A 72 -14.13 -19.38 -11.35
CA GLU A 72 -14.96 -20.52 -10.93
C GLU A 72 -14.94 -20.68 -9.41
N LYS A 73 -13.76 -20.61 -8.78
CA LYS A 73 -13.63 -20.64 -7.31
C LYS A 73 -14.39 -19.52 -6.60
N ILE A 74 -14.47 -18.33 -7.19
CA ILE A 74 -15.25 -17.21 -6.63
C ILE A 74 -16.74 -17.50 -6.74
N ILE A 75 -17.20 -18.06 -7.86
CA ILE A 75 -18.62 -18.44 -8.03
C ILE A 75 -19.01 -19.49 -6.98
N ASP A 76 -18.22 -20.55 -6.82
CA ASP A 76 -18.46 -21.59 -5.81
C ASP A 76 -18.50 -20.99 -4.39
N LEU A 77 -17.61 -20.03 -4.11
CA LEU A 77 -17.55 -19.34 -2.83
C LEU A 77 -18.76 -18.40 -2.61
N ASP A 78 -19.22 -17.73 -3.65
CA ASP A 78 -20.41 -16.87 -3.60
C ASP A 78 -21.68 -17.70 -3.35
N GLU A 79 -21.78 -18.92 -3.91
CA GLU A 79 -22.86 -19.87 -3.61
C GLU A 79 -22.81 -20.41 -2.16
N GLU A 80 -21.61 -20.50 -1.55
CA GLU A 80 -21.47 -20.84 -0.14
C GLU A 80 -21.99 -19.74 0.79
N LEU A 81 -21.83 -18.47 0.40
CA LEU A 81 -22.31 -17.31 1.17
C LEU A 81 -23.85 -17.26 1.25
N GLU A 82 -24.55 -17.78 0.24
CA GLU A 82 -26.02 -17.84 0.22
C GLU A 82 -26.60 -18.84 1.24
N LYS A 83 -25.76 -19.61 1.95
CA LYS A 83 -26.17 -20.54 3.00
C LYS A 83 -26.19 -19.82 4.36
N ASP A 84 -27.24 -20.06 5.16
CA ASP A 84 -27.56 -19.33 6.42
C ASP A 84 -26.43 -19.31 7.49
N ASP A 85 -25.43 -20.18 7.40
CA ASP A 85 -24.35 -20.34 8.40
C ASP A 85 -22.98 -19.77 7.95
N CYS A 86 -22.92 -18.99 6.86
CA CYS A 86 -21.64 -18.49 6.36
C CYS A 86 -21.11 -17.28 7.18
N ASP A 87 -19.89 -17.40 7.69
CA ASP A 87 -19.18 -16.28 8.33
C ASP A 87 -18.68 -15.29 7.26
N LEU A 88 -19.26 -14.09 7.24
CA LEU A 88 -18.91 -13.03 6.29
C LEU A 88 -17.42 -12.65 6.33
N VAL A 89 -16.78 -12.70 7.51
CA VAL A 89 -15.36 -12.38 7.66
C VAL A 89 -14.52 -13.45 6.98
N GLU A 90 -14.84 -14.71 7.21
CA GLU A 90 -14.16 -15.85 6.58
C GLU A 90 -14.36 -15.88 5.06
N TYR A 91 -15.58 -15.59 4.60
CA TYR A 91 -15.88 -15.42 3.18
C TYR A 91 -15.01 -14.32 2.56
N CYS A 92 -14.95 -13.13 3.17
CA CYS A 92 -14.17 -12.02 2.65
C CYS A 92 -12.67 -12.37 2.59
N LYS A 93 -12.14 -13.06 3.61
CA LYS A 93 -10.75 -13.54 3.62
C LYS A 93 -10.47 -14.49 2.47
N ARG A 94 -11.29 -15.54 2.30
CA ARG A 94 -11.14 -16.52 1.21
C ARG A 94 -11.23 -15.87 -0.17
N LYS A 95 -12.20 -14.97 -0.37
CA LYS A 95 -12.38 -14.24 -1.63
C LYS A 95 -11.18 -13.35 -1.95
N SER A 96 -10.66 -12.65 -0.94
CA SER A 96 -9.47 -11.79 -1.06
C SER A 96 -8.24 -12.56 -1.51
N ILE A 97 -8.01 -13.75 -0.94
CA ILE A 97 -6.88 -14.62 -1.33
C ILE A 97 -7.01 -15.08 -2.78
N ILE A 98 -8.21 -15.49 -3.21
CA ILE A 98 -8.43 -15.94 -4.61
C ILE A 98 -8.17 -14.81 -5.59
N ILE A 99 -8.72 -13.61 -5.31
CA ILE A 99 -8.53 -12.43 -6.16
C ILE A 99 -7.05 -12.03 -6.20
N TYR A 100 -6.39 -11.97 -5.05
CA TYR A 100 -4.97 -11.64 -4.98
C TYR A 100 -4.11 -12.59 -5.83
N LYS A 101 -4.35 -13.91 -5.73
CA LYS A 101 -3.64 -14.92 -6.56
C LYS A 101 -3.91 -14.72 -8.05
N ALA A 102 -5.14 -14.36 -8.44
CA ALA A 102 -5.45 -14.04 -9.83
C ALA A 102 -4.68 -12.80 -10.32
N MET A 103 -4.55 -11.77 -9.48
CA MET A 103 -3.78 -10.56 -9.79
C MET A 103 -2.28 -10.84 -9.89
N GLU A 104 -1.73 -11.69 -9.02
CA GLU A 104 -0.33 -12.14 -9.11
C GLU A 104 -0.07 -12.87 -10.42
N GLU A 105 -0.92 -13.84 -10.79
CA GLU A 105 -0.79 -14.55 -12.05
C GLU A 105 -0.91 -13.63 -13.27
N TYR A 106 -1.83 -12.66 -13.22
CA TYR A 106 -1.97 -11.65 -14.25
C TYR A 106 -0.68 -10.82 -14.37
N SER A 107 -0.20 -10.29 -13.25
CA SER A 107 1.02 -9.49 -13.15
C SER A 107 2.22 -10.25 -13.75
N LEU A 108 2.41 -11.51 -13.37
CA LEU A 108 3.50 -12.36 -13.88
C LEU A 108 3.42 -12.56 -15.40
N LYS A 109 2.22 -12.72 -15.97
CA LYS A 109 2.01 -12.89 -17.41
C LYS A 109 2.22 -11.60 -18.21
N HIS A 110 2.06 -10.44 -17.59
CA HIS A 110 2.06 -9.13 -18.27
C HIS A 110 3.29 -8.25 -17.92
N GLY A 111 4.34 -8.85 -17.37
CA GLY A 111 5.62 -8.16 -17.17
C GLY A 111 5.82 -7.51 -15.79
N GLY A 112 5.05 -7.94 -14.79
CA GLY A 112 5.18 -7.52 -13.40
C GLY A 112 4.05 -6.63 -12.90
N VAL A 113 4.17 -6.17 -11.64
CA VAL A 113 3.10 -5.50 -10.89
C VAL A 113 2.65 -4.20 -11.56
N ASP A 114 3.53 -3.53 -12.30
CA ASP A 114 3.18 -2.28 -13.00
C ASP A 114 2.15 -2.47 -14.12
N SER A 115 1.97 -3.69 -14.64
CA SER A 115 0.89 -4.02 -15.59
C SER A 115 -0.51 -3.83 -14.97
N LEU A 116 -0.62 -3.88 -13.63
CA LEU A 116 -1.88 -3.62 -12.93
C LEU A 116 -2.30 -2.15 -12.96
N ASN A 117 -1.41 -1.23 -13.34
CA ASN A 117 -1.81 0.16 -13.60
C ASN A 117 -2.73 0.29 -14.82
N GLU A 118 -2.53 -0.56 -15.84
CA GLU A 118 -3.28 -0.50 -17.09
C GLU A 118 -4.74 -0.91 -16.91
N VAL A 119 -4.99 -1.74 -15.90
CA VAL A 119 -6.32 -2.23 -15.51
C VAL A 119 -6.84 -1.60 -14.21
N TYR A 120 -6.19 -0.52 -13.73
CA TYR A 120 -6.59 0.23 -12.52
C TYR A 120 -6.65 -0.60 -11.23
N LEU A 121 -5.80 -1.62 -11.10
CA LEU A 121 -5.80 -2.58 -9.99
C LEU A 121 -4.57 -2.52 -9.07
N LYS A 122 -3.59 -1.63 -9.35
CA LYS A 122 -2.35 -1.55 -8.54
C LYS A 122 -2.61 -1.20 -7.07
N GLU A 123 -3.55 -0.30 -6.80
CA GLU A 123 -3.94 0.07 -5.43
C GLU A 123 -4.61 -1.10 -4.70
N ALA A 124 -5.59 -1.74 -5.34
CA ALA A 124 -6.27 -2.92 -4.79
C ALA A 124 -5.29 -4.07 -4.54
N PHE A 125 -4.32 -4.28 -5.43
CA PHE A 125 -3.27 -5.29 -5.26
C PHE A 125 -2.42 -5.01 -4.03
N SER A 126 -1.99 -3.76 -3.86
CA SER A 126 -1.16 -3.33 -2.73
C SER A 126 -1.92 -3.48 -1.41
N PHE A 127 -3.20 -3.13 -1.40
CA PHE A 127 -4.07 -3.31 -0.24
C PHE A 127 -4.24 -4.79 0.12
N LEU A 128 -4.58 -5.63 -0.86
CA LEU A 128 -4.75 -7.07 -0.66
C LEU A 128 -3.45 -7.74 -0.21
N HIS A 129 -2.31 -7.33 -0.77
CA HIS A 129 -1.00 -7.82 -0.36
C HIS A 129 -0.74 -7.51 1.12
N TYR A 130 -0.98 -6.27 1.54
CA TYR A 130 -0.84 -5.91 2.96
C TYR A 130 -1.85 -6.66 3.84
N PHE A 131 -3.11 -6.76 3.43
CA PHE A 131 -4.15 -7.49 4.16
C PHE A 131 -3.81 -8.97 4.34
N ILE A 132 -3.19 -9.60 3.33
CA ILE A 132 -2.84 -11.02 3.36
C ILE A 132 -1.52 -11.28 4.06
N TYR A 133 -0.50 -10.43 3.93
CA TYR A 133 0.86 -10.70 4.42
C TYR A 133 1.30 -9.82 5.60
N GLY A 134 0.53 -8.81 5.96
CA GLY A 134 0.91 -7.83 7.00
C GLY A 134 2.11 -6.96 6.61
N LYS A 135 2.54 -7.00 5.34
CA LYS A 135 3.68 -6.25 4.84
C LYS A 135 3.48 -5.84 3.39
N MET A 136 4.13 -4.77 2.98
CA MET A 136 4.20 -4.31 1.60
C MET A 136 5.59 -3.72 1.35
N LYS A 137 6.24 -4.12 0.25
CA LYS A 137 7.62 -3.71 -0.05
C LYS A 137 7.82 -3.56 -1.55
N ASN A 138 8.49 -2.48 -1.94
CA ASN A 138 9.09 -2.33 -3.26
C ASN A 138 10.58 -1.98 -3.12
N ASN A 139 11.23 -1.59 -4.23
CA ASN A 139 12.66 -1.27 -4.23
C ASN A 139 13.00 0.01 -3.45
N LEU A 140 12.00 0.84 -3.13
CA LEU A 140 12.19 2.20 -2.61
C LEU A 140 11.71 2.36 -1.18
N CYS A 141 10.70 1.59 -0.78
CA CYS A 141 10.12 1.65 0.55
C CYS A 141 9.46 0.34 0.97
N LYS A 142 9.16 0.27 2.26
CA LYS A 142 8.42 -0.82 2.89
C LYS A 142 7.48 -0.28 3.97
N ILE A 143 6.39 -1.01 4.13
CA ILE A 143 5.44 -0.90 5.23
C ILE A 143 5.33 -2.30 5.85
N SER A 144 5.43 -2.41 7.16
CA SER A 144 5.35 -3.69 7.87
C SER A 144 4.50 -3.55 9.12
N GLY A 145 3.60 -4.50 9.37
CA GLY A 145 2.82 -4.59 10.59
C GLY A 145 3.71 -4.78 11.82
N ILE A 146 3.23 -4.34 12.98
CA ILE A 146 4.00 -4.32 14.24
C ILE A 146 3.43 -5.28 15.29
N GLY A 147 2.17 -5.68 15.17
CA GLY A 147 1.49 -6.51 16.16
C GLY A 147 1.89 -8.00 16.11
N PRO A 148 1.53 -8.79 17.13
CA PRO A 148 1.71 -10.26 17.16
C PRO A 148 0.88 -10.99 16.09
N TYR A 149 -0.06 -10.30 15.45
CA TYR A 149 -0.84 -10.75 14.30
C TYR A 149 -0.36 -10.14 12.97
N SER A 150 0.80 -9.46 12.96
CA SER A 150 1.44 -8.94 11.73
C SER A 150 1.96 -10.04 10.81
N THR A 151 1.95 -11.30 11.27
CA THR A 151 1.92 -12.44 10.37
C THR A 151 0.60 -12.36 9.64
N GLY A 152 0.63 -11.92 8.38
CA GLY A 152 -0.52 -12.01 7.52
C GLY A 152 -1.17 -13.40 7.56
N ILE A 153 -2.39 -13.50 7.02
CA ILE A 153 -3.18 -14.75 6.98
C ILE A 153 -2.23 -15.91 6.71
N SER A 154 -2.02 -16.75 7.72
CA SER A 154 -1.24 -17.96 7.62
C SER A 154 -1.94 -18.84 6.59
N THR A 155 -1.56 -18.68 5.33
CA THR A 155 -1.80 -19.69 4.33
C THR A 155 -0.90 -20.83 4.76
N TYR A 156 -1.47 -21.81 5.45
CA TYR A 156 -0.79 -23.09 5.66
C TYR A 156 -0.14 -23.49 4.34
N ASP A 157 1.16 -23.73 4.38
CA ASP A 157 2.12 -23.89 3.27
C ASP A 157 2.86 -22.59 2.89
N ASP A 158 3.95 -22.26 3.61
CA ASP A 158 5.29 -22.27 3.02
C ASP A 158 6.39 -21.97 4.06
N ASP A 159 7.41 -22.82 4.03
CA ASP A 159 8.63 -22.85 4.85
C ASP A 159 9.60 -21.69 4.52
N ASP A 160 9.15 -20.43 4.57
CA ASP A 160 10.07 -19.29 4.49
C ASP A 160 10.52 -18.87 5.90
N ASP A 161 11.71 -19.38 6.23
CA ASP A 161 12.54 -19.08 7.39
C ASP A 161 12.69 -17.56 7.67
N ASP A 162 12.72 -17.22 8.96
CA ASP A 162 13.46 -16.10 9.56
C ASP A 162 12.98 -14.63 9.37
N ASP A 163 11.68 -14.35 9.36
CA ASP A 163 11.22 -12.99 9.75
C ASP A 163 11.00 -12.95 11.28
N GLU A 164 12.08 -12.69 12.01
CA GLU A 164 12.09 -12.45 13.46
C GLU A 164 11.00 -11.42 13.82
N CYS A 165 9.94 -11.84 14.52
CA CYS A 165 8.93 -10.92 15.04
C CYS A 165 9.64 -9.88 15.93
N ILE A 166 9.80 -8.66 15.41
CA ILE A 166 10.41 -7.57 16.16
C ILE A 166 9.43 -7.18 17.26
N TYR A 167 9.55 -7.81 18.43
CA TYR A 167 8.88 -7.38 19.64
C TYR A 167 9.44 -6.01 20.02
N TYR A 168 8.70 -4.95 19.73
CA TYR A 168 9.10 -3.62 20.12
C TYR A 168 8.96 -3.44 21.63
N ASP A 169 10.09 -3.12 22.27
CA ASP A 169 10.23 -2.71 23.66
C ASP A 169 10.06 -1.18 23.77
N ASN A 170 8.95 -0.65 23.23
CA ASN A 170 8.61 0.77 23.34
C ASN A 170 7.28 0.91 24.08
N GLU A 171 7.38 1.17 25.38
CA GLU A 171 6.26 1.32 26.32
C GLU A 171 5.26 2.40 25.87
N TYR A 172 5.73 3.46 25.17
CA TYR A 172 4.87 4.51 24.63
C TYR A 172 4.00 3.99 23.47
N LEU A 173 4.59 3.25 22.51
CA LEU A 173 3.83 2.69 21.39
C LEU A 173 2.79 1.67 21.87
N ARG A 174 3.11 0.83 22.87
CA ARG A 174 2.12 -0.07 23.50
C ARG A 174 0.99 0.66 24.23
N SER A 175 1.25 1.88 24.71
CA SER A 175 0.22 2.69 25.39
C SER A 175 -0.68 3.44 24.42
N VAL A 176 -0.20 3.72 23.20
CA VAL A 176 -0.94 4.44 22.14
C VAL A 176 -1.68 3.48 21.23
N ILE A 177 -1.07 2.34 20.90
CA ILE A 177 -1.68 1.26 20.13
C ILE A 177 -2.46 0.40 21.14
N SER A 178 -3.75 0.71 21.32
CA SER A 178 -4.63 -0.15 22.13
C SER A 178 -4.76 -1.53 21.47
N SER A 179 -5.25 -2.53 22.22
CA SER A 179 -5.49 -3.89 21.70
C SER A 179 -6.41 -3.95 20.48
N GLU A 180 -7.15 -2.88 20.15
CA GLU A 180 -8.02 -2.78 18.97
C GLU A 180 -7.32 -2.17 17.72
N TYR A 181 -6.08 -1.65 17.87
CA TYR A 181 -5.30 -1.05 16.78
C TYR A 181 -4.04 -1.86 16.41
N ASP A 182 -3.80 -2.98 17.09
CA ASP A 182 -2.54 -3.74 16.99
C ASP A 182 -2.31 -4.35 15.59
N GLU A 183 -3.39 -4.76 14.91
CA GLU A 183 -3.35 -5.28 13.53
C GLU A 183 -3.12 -4.18 12.46
N ARG A 184 -3.45 -2.93 12.81
CA ARG A 184 -3.34 -1.76 11.94
C ARG A 184 -2.05 -0.98 12.15
N ALA A 185 -1.31 -1.29 13.21
CA ALA A 185 -0.07 -0.62 13.55
C ALA A 185 1.04 -1.03 12.59
N VAL A 186 1.70 -0.03 11.98
CA VAL A 186 2.75 -0.25 10.98
C VAL A 186 4.01 0.55 11.23
N ASN A 187 5.12 0.00 10.74
CA ASN A 187 6.40 0.68 10.56
C ASN A 187 6.58 0.98 9.07
N MET A 188 6.91 2.23 8.76
CA MET A 188 7.19 2.71 7.42
C MET A 188 8.65 3.14 7.29
N GLN A 189 9.30 2.73 6.21
CA GLN A 189 10.68 3.10 5.91
C GLN A 189 10.91 3.19 4.41
N GLY A 190 11.64 4.22 3.95
CA GLY A 190 12.06 4.39 2.56
C GLY A 190 11.57 5.69 1.93
N PHE A 191 11.47 5.71 0.60
CA PHE A 191 10.99 6.87 -0.17
C PHE A 191 9.52 6.72 -0.54
N PHE A 192 8.71 7.69 -0.13
CA PHE A 192 7.27 7.71 -0.41
C PHE A 192 6.91 8.93 -1.26
N ILE A 193 5.96 8.75 -2.19
CA ILE A 193 5.43 9.83 -3.02
C ILE A 193 4.53 10.71 -2.16
N LEU A 194 4.71 12.03 -2.27
CA LEU A 194 3.81 13.02 -1.69
C LEU A 194 2.57 13.17 -2.58
N SER A 195 1.39 13.02 -1.99
CA SER A 195 0.11 13.22 -2.68
C SER A 195 -0.17 14.68 -3.04
N ASP A 196 -1.20 14.90 -3.86
CA ASP A 196 -1.74 16.23 -4.15
C ASP A 196 -2.18 16.99 -2.89
N VAL A 197 -2.61 16.27 -1.84
CA VAL A 197 -3.03 16.85 -0.55
C VAL A 197 -1.86 17.57 0.13
N PHE A 198 -0.63 17.11 -0.10
CA PHE A 198 0.57 17.81 0.38
C PHE A 198 0.67 19.24 -0.18
N PHE A 199 0.02 19.49 -1.31
CA PHE A 199 -0.03 20.78 -1.99
C PHE A 199 -1.42 21.44 -1.96
N GLU A 200 -2.25 21.12 -0.97
CA GLU A 200 -3.61 21.65 -0.86
C GLU A 200 -3.63 23.18 -1.05
N ASP A 201 -4.62 23.66 -1.83
CA ASP A 201 -4.78 25.06 -2.24
C ASP A 201 -3.59 25.68 -3.02
N ASN A 202 -2.75 24.86 -3.67
CA ASN A 202 -1.49 25.26 -4.30
C ASN A 202 -0.49 25.88 -3.32
N HIS A 203 -0.58 25.52 -2.04
CA HIS A 203 0.32 25.97 -0.99
C HIS A 203 1.17 24.83 -0.46
N PHE A 204 2.45 25.11 -0.23
CA PHE A 204 3.37 24.17 0.42
C PHE A 204 3.14 24.17 1.93
N ARG A 205 2.88 22.99 2.52
CA ARG A 205 2.80 22.81 3.97
C ARG A 205 4.17 22.44 4.54
N ASN A 206 4.60 23.18 5.57
CA ASN A 206 5.86 22.92 6.28
C ASN A 206 5.74 21.89 7.42
N TYR A 207 4.58 21.24 7.55
CA TYR A 207 4.34 20.15 8.48
C TYR A 207 3.83 18.94 7.71
N PHE A 208 4.19 17.75 8.19
CA PHE A 208 3.91 16.48 7.56
C PHE A 208 3.39 15.49 8.60
N CYS A 209 2.27 14.84 8.29
CA CYS A 209 1.77 13.69 9.02
C CYS A 209 1.34 12.70 7.93
N ALA A 210 1.70 11.43 8.07
CA ALA A 210 1.34 10.38 7.13
C ALA A 210 0.03 9.74 7.60
N THR A 211 -1.03 9.87 6.81
CA THR A 211 -2.28 9.13 6.99
C THR A 211 -2.70 8.52 5.66
N ASN A 212 -3.63 7.58 5.71
CA ASN A 212 -4.40 7.09 4.57
C ASN A 212 -5.90 7.52 4.64
N SER A 213 -6.26 8.38 5.60
CA SER A 213 -7.64 8.87 5.81
C SER A 213 -7.95 10.19 5.09
N SER A 214 -9.25 10.44 4.80
CA SER A 214 -9.73 11.65 4.12
C SER A 214 -9.78 12.92 4.98
N ASP A 215 -9.48 12.80 6.28
CA ASP A 215 -9.55 13.92 7.22
C ASP A 215 -8.25 14.73 7.22
N GLY A 216 -8.05 15.54 6.18
CA GLY A 216 -7.24 16.77 6.23
C GLY A 216 -5.76 16.65 6.59
N ILE A 217 -5.11 15.53 6.25
CA ILE A 217 -3.68 15.30 6.50
C ILE A 217 -2.99 14.82 5.21
N ASN A 218 -1.71 15.17 5.03
CA ASN A 218 -0.94 14.86 3.83
C ASN A 218 -0.84 13.34 3.60
N LEU A 219 -1.40 12.85 2.49
CA LEU A 219 -1.29 11.43 2.14
C LEU A 219 0.09 11.14 1.54
N VAL A 220 0.63 9.97 1.87
CA VAL A 220 1.80 9.41 1.21
C VAL A 220 1.49 8.06 0.60
N PHE A 221 2.01 7.86 -0.60
CA PHE A 221 1.84 6.61 -1.33
C PHE A 221 3.18 5.92 -1.49
N MET A 222 3.16 4.59 -1.46
CA MET A 222 4.30 3.84 -1.97
C MET A 222 4.47 4.16 -3.46
N PRO A 223 5.71 4.30 -3.96
CA PRO A 223 5.99 4.59 -5.36
C PRO A 223 5.42 3.57 -6.36
#